data_AF-A0A081DDN5-F1
#
_entry.id   AF-A0A081DDN5-F1
#
_cell.length_a   1.000
_cell.length_b   1.000
_cell.length_c   1.000
_cell.angle_alpha   90.00
_cell.angle_beta   90.00
_cell.angle_gamma   90.00
#
_symmetry.space_group_name_H-M   'P 1'
#
loop_
_entity.id
_entity.type
_entity.pdbx_description
1 polymer ?
#
loop_
_entity_poly.entity_id
_entity_poly.type
_entity_poly.pdbx_seq_one_letter_code
_entity_poly.pdbx_strand_id
1 'polypeptide(L)' 'MINKQEITDRFISYITIDTESDPNSETTPSTEKQWDLARKLHQELTDMGMSDVSIDENAYVMLHCHLMLIMMFRL' A
#
# COMPACT_ATOMS: atom_id res chain seq x y z
N MET A 1 -11.09 -17.73 5.51
CA MET A 1 -9.89 -18.56 5.27
C MET A 1 -9.09 -17.84 4.20
N ILE A 2 -7.79 -17.62 4.42
CA ILE A 2 -6.95 -16.90 3.46
C ILE A 2 -6.80 -17.74 2.18
N ASN A 3 -7.07 -17.15 1.01
CA ASN A 3 -6.91 -17.83 -0.28
C ASN A 3 -5.44 -17.79 -0.70
N LYS A 4 -4.79 -18.96 -0.76
CA LYS A 4 -3.37 -19.08 -1.08
C LYS A 4 -3.04 -18.62 -2.50
N GLN A 5 -3.95 -18.86 -3.46
CA GLN A 5 -3.73 -18.45 -4.85
C GLN A 5 -3.73 -16.92 -4.97
N GLU A 6 -4.72 -16.28 -4.36
CA GLU A 6 -4.85 -14.82 -4.35
C GLU A 6 -3.63 -14.12 -3.73
N ILE A 7 -3.12 -14.64 -2.61
CA ILE A 7 -1.88 -14.12 -2.01
C ILE A 7 -0.69 -14.29 -2.95
N THR A 8 -0.59 -15.46 -3.60
CA THR A 8 0.52 -15.75 -4.51
C THR A 8 0.49 -14.80 -5.70
N ASP A 9 -0.69 -14.56 -6.28
CA ASP A 9 -0.86 -13.67 -7.43
C ASP A 9 -0.52 -12.22 -7.05
N ARG A 10 -0.99 -11.75 -5.89
CA ARG A 10 -0.66 -10.41 -5.37
C ARG A 10 0.85 -10.27 -5.14
N PHE A 11 1.46 -11.25 -4.49
CA PHE A 11 2.90 -11.27 -4.23
C PHE A 11 3.71 -11.19 -5.53
N ILE A 12 3.39 -12.04 -6.52
CA ILE A 12 4.04 -12.02 -7.83
C ILE A 12 3.88 -10.63 -8.47
N SER A 13 2.68 -10.04 -8.39
CA SER A 13 2.40 -8.74 -8.97
C SER A 13 3.16 -7.57 -8.33
N TYR A 14 3.65 -7.73 -7.10
CA TYR A 14 4.45 -6.72 -6.40
C TYR A 14 5.93 -6.89 -6.69
N ILE A 15 6.45 -8.13 -6.68
CA ILE A 15 7.88 -8.39 -6.95
C ILE A 15 8.28 -8.11 -8.41
N THR A 16 7.32 -8.05 -9.33
CA THR A 16 7.56 -7.64 -10.72
C THR A 16 7.78 -6.14 -10.88
N ILE A 17 7.50 -5.34 -9.86
CA ILE A 17 7.69 -3.88 -9.88
C ILE A 17 9.09 -3.58 -9.38
N ASP A 18 9.87 -2.90 -10.22
CA ASP A 18 11.22 -2.49 -9.86
C ASP A 18 11.16 -1.38 -8.78
N THR A 19 11.62 -1.73 -7.58
CA THR A 19 11.54 -0.89 -6.38
C THR A 19 12.91 -0.72 -5.72
N GLU A 20 13.98 -1.06 -6.44
CA GLU A 20 15.33 -0.93 -5.91
C GLU A 20 15.65 0.54 -5.58
N SER A 21 16.19 0.75 -4.38
CA SER A 21 16.60 2.05 -3.88
C SER A 21 18.00 2.41 -4.39
N ASP A 22 18.23 3.71 -4.58
CA ASP A 22 19.58 4.23 -4.82
C ASP A 22 20.18 4.70 -3.49
N PRO A 23 21.22 4.02 -2.96
CA PRO A 23 21.84 4.38 -1.68
C PRO A 23 22.63 5.70 -1.74
N ASN A 24 22.90 6.24 -2.94
CA ASN A 24 23.59 7.52 -3.12
C ASN A 24 22.61 8.70 -3.24
N SER A 25 21.31 8.42 -3.31
CA SER A 25 20.29 9.46 -3.41
C SER A 25 20.05 10.12 -2.06
N GLU A 26 20.00 11.45 -2.04
CA GLU A 26 19.63 12.25 -0.86
C GLU A 26 18.11 12.54 -0.81
N THR A 27 17.35 12.02 -1.78
CA THR A 27 15.92 12.26 -1.92
C THR A 27 15.10 11.06 -1.47
N THR A 28 13.88 11.30 -1.00
CA THR A 28 12.90 10.26 -0.69
C THR A 28 11.66 10.48 -1.56
N PRO A 29 11.21 9.47 -2.33
CA PRO A 29 11.86 8.19 -2.56
C PRO A 29 13.17 8.34 -3.33
N SER A 30 14.11 7.41 -3.14
CA SER A 30 15.44 7.51 -3.75
C SER A 30 15.45 7.26 -5.25
N THR A 31 14.43 6.60 -5.78
CA THR A 31 14.24 6.34 -7.21
C THR A 31 12.78 6.56 -7.60
N GLU A 32 12.54 7.14 -8.79
CA GLU A 32 11.17 7.44 -9.26
C GLU A 32 10.30 6.19 -9.40
N LYS A 33 10.91 5.05 -9.74
CA LYS A 33 10.25 3.75 -9.87
C LYS A 33 9.55 3.25 -8.59
N GLN A 34 9.98 3.71 -7.41
CA GLN A 34 9.30 3.38 -6.14
C GLN A 34 7.86 3.91 -6.10
N TRP A 35 7.55 4.97 -6.86
CA TRP A 35 6.19 5.49 -6.98
C TRP A 35 5.23 4.51 -7.65
N ASP A 36 5.71 3.63 -8.51
CA ASP A 36 4.86 2.68 -9.23
C ASP A 36 4.22 1.68 -8.26
N LEU A 37 4.99 1.21 -7.28
CA LEU A 37 4.46 0.36 -6.21
C LEU A 37 3.53 1.15 -5.29
N ALA A 38 3.90 2.37 -4.88
CA ALA A 38 3.09 3.19 -3.99
C ALA A 38 1.71 3.51 -4.59
N ARG A 39 1.66 3.89 -5.88
CA ARG A 39 0.41 4.16 -6.61
C ARG A 39 -0.43 2.91 -6.78
N LYS A 40 0.19 1.76 -7.07
CA LYS A 40 -0.52 0.48 -7.14
C LYS A 40 -1.19 0.12 -5.82
N LEU A 41 -0.46 0.25 -4.71
CA LEU A 41 -1.00 -0.01 -3.37
C LEU A 41 -2.14 0.96 -3.03
N HIS A 42 -2.00 2.24 -3.33
CA HIS A 42 -3.05 3.23 -3.12
C HIS A 42 -4.34 2.87 -3.88
N GLN A 43 -4.22 2.51 -5.16
CA GLN A 43 -5.35 2.09 -5.97
C GLN A 43 -6.00 0.83 -5.40
N GLU A 44 -5.21 -0.20 -5.08
CA GLU A 44 -5.74 -1.45 -4.52
C GLU A 44 -6.45 -1.24 -3.18
N LEU A 45 -5.92 -0.40 -2.29
CA LEU A 45 -6.55 -0.05 -1.01
C LEU A 45 -7.84 0.73 -1.21
N THR A 46 -7.87 1.63 -2.20
CA THR A 46 -9.08 2.38 -2.57
C THR A 46 -10.15 1.44 -3.14
N ASP A 47 -9.76 0.50 -4.01
CA ASP A 47 -10.66 -0.49 -4.61
C ASP A 47 -11.20 -1.50 -3.59
N MET A 48 -10.43 -1.78 -2.54
CA MET A 48 -10.86 -2.57 -1.38
C MET A 48 -11.83 -1.81 -0.46
N GLY A 49 -12.11 -0.53 -0.73
CA GLY A 49 -13.04 0.29 0.03
C GLY A 49 -12.45 0.84 1.34
N MET A 50 -11.13 0.92 1.45
CA MET A 50 -10.47 1.54 2.61
C MET A 50 -10.68 3.06 2.59
N SER A 51 -10.92 3.63 3.76
CA SER A 51 -11.08 5.08 3.95
C SER A 51 -9.75 5.78 4.21
N ASP A 52 -9.67 7.05 3.82
CA ASP A 52 -8.53 7.94 4.03
C ASP A 52 -7.19 7.38 3.51
N VAL A 53 -7.19 6.75 2.34
CA VAL A 53 -5.96 6.30 1.68
C VAL A 53 -5.26 7.50 1.05
N SER A 54 -4.05 7.80 1.51
CA SER A 54 -3.22 8.90 1.03
C SER A 54 -1.79 8.44 0.72
N ILE A 55 -1.15 9.09 -0.24
CA ILE A 55 0.29 9.00 -0.46
C ILE A 55 0.89 10.38 -0.19
N ASP A 56 1.97 10.45 0.59
CA ASP A 56 2.69 11.70 0.80
C ASP A 56 3.79 11.95 -0.26
N GLU A 57 4.48 13.08 -0.16
CA GLU A 57 5.56 13.49 -1.08
C GLU A 57 6.76 12.55 -1.12
N ASN A 58 6.92 11.70 -0.11
CA ASN A 58 8.00 10.74 0.03
C ASN A 58 7.57 9.31 -0.37
N ALA A 59 6.41 9.18 -1.03
CA ALA A 59 5.79 7.92 -1.43
C ALA A 59 5.35 7.01 -0.26
N TYR A 60 5.14 7.55 0.94
CA TYR A 60 4.53 6.78 2.03
C TYR A 60 3.03 6.63 1.81
N VAL A 61 2.59 5.39 1.62
CA VAL A 61 1.16 5.04 1.54
C VAL A 61 0.62 4.84 2.95
N MET A 62 -0.30 5.71 3.35
CA MET A 62 -0.97 5.66 4.65
C MET A 62 -2.47 5.51 4.44
N LEU A 63 -3.14 4.84 5.37
CA LEU A 63 -4.59 4.70 5.36
C LEU A 63 -5.13 4.72 6.79
N HIS A 64 -6.35 5.23 6.96
CA HIS A 64 -7.04 5.14 8.25
C HIS A 64 -7.93 3.90 8.27
N CYS A 65 -7.49 2.89 9.01
CA CYS A 65 -8.29 1.69 9.24
C CYS A 65 -9.19 1.92 10.46
N HIS A 66 -10.44 2.31 10.23
CA HIS A 66 -11.44 2.34 11.29
C HIS A 66 -11.97 0.93 11.58
N LEU A 67 -11.14 0.08 12.17
CA LEU A 67 -11.60 -1.21 12.67
C LEU A 67 -11.97 -1.07 14.16
N MET A 68 -13.27 -1.24 14.46
CA MET A 68 -13.78 -1.80 15.73
C MET A 68 -14.22 -0.89 16.90
N LEU A 69 -14.88 0.27 16.69
CA LEU A 69 -15.59 0.97 17.79
C LEU A 69 -17.13 0.92 17.73
N ILE A 70 -17.73 0.56 16.58
CA ILE A 70 -19.20 0.51 16.45
C ILE A 70 -19.83 -0.75 17.07
N MET A 71 -19.05 -1.82 17.29
CA MET A 71 -19.57 -3.04 17.97
C MET A 71 -19.36 -3.06 19.50
N MET A 72 -18.74 -2.03 20.10
CA MET A 72 -18.47 -1.99 21.55
C MET A 72 -19.26 -0.91 22.32
N PHE A 73 -20.21 -0.23 21.65
CA PHE A 73 -21.11 0.77 22.27
C PHE A 73 -22.60 0.49 22.00
N ARG A 74 -22.96 -0.78 21.72
CA ARG A 74 -24.35 -1.21 21.52
C ARG A 74 -24.72 -2.45 22.34
N LEU A 75 -24.30 -2.45 23.61
CA LEU A 75 -24.92 -3.21 24.71
C LEU A 75 -25.24 -2.23 25.85
#